data_AF-A0A379DK27-F1
#
_entry.id   AF-A0A379DK27-F1
#
_cell.length_a   1.000
_cell.length_b   1.000
_cell.length_c   1.000
_cell.angle_alpha   90.00
_cell.angle_beta   90.00
_cell.angle_gamma   90.00
#
_symmetry.space_group_name_H-M   'P 1'
#
loop_
_entity.id
_entity.type
_entity.pdbx_description
1 polymer ?
#
loop_
_entity_poly.entity_id
_entity_poly.type
_entity_poly.pdbx_seq_one_letter_code
_entity_poly.pdbx_strand_id
1 'polypeptide(L)'
;MKSSMAVARKSMILANVGDMNKDEATKAVNTLVKAFGITPLAKIKRGIKGIVKETTQLDDALNKINYLGNNYAISSAGVAEAIQNGGSVLSNYGISYADSMGLITAANEPLQNPKKVGNGLKSIAINLPVWLQVLKMENYSLIKQQKP
;
A
#
# COMPACT_ATOMS: atom_id res chain seq x y z
N MET A 1 10.74 -13.91 -18.12
CA MET A 1 11.04 -15.13 -17.32
C MET A 1 11.74 -14.84 -15.98
N LYS A 2 12.85 -14.09 -15.93
CA LYS A 2 13.56 -13.81 -14.65
C LYS A 2 12.70 -13.05 -13.61
N SER A 3 11.93 -12.05 -14.05
CA SER A 3 11.07 -11.26 -13.16
C SER A 3 9.91 -12.07 -12.56
N SER A 4 9.29 -12.97 -13.34
CA SER A 4 8.20 -13.82 -12.84
C SER A 4 8.68 -14.87 -11.84
N MET A 5 9.88 -15.43 -12.05
CA MET A 5 10.52 -16.31 -11.07
C MET A 5 10.86 -15.56 -9.78
N ALA A 6 11.30 -14.30 -9.87
CA ALA A 6 11.57 -13.46 -8.71
C ALA A 6 10.28 -13.22 -7.92
N VAL A 7 9.19 -12.83 -8.59
CA VAL A 7 7.86 -12.69 -7.99
C VAL A 7 7.43 -13.96 -7.27
N ALA A 8 7.47 -15.12 -7.95
CA ALA A 8 7.07 -16.39 -7.34
C ALA A 8 7.92 -16.76 -6.10
N ARG A 9 9.25 -16.63 -6.20
CA ARG A 9 10.15 -16.87 -5.05
C ARG A 9 9.85 -15.94 -3.88
N LYS A 10 9.58 -14.67 -4.17
CA LYS A 10 9.32 -13.65 -3.15
C LYS A 10 7.95 -13.80 -2.50
N SER A 11 6.94 -14.24 -3.24
CA SER A 11 5.65 -14.66 -2.68
C SER A 11 5.81 -15.82 -1.70
N MET A 12 6.62 -16.83 -2.03
CA MET A 12 6.88 -17.96 -1.13
C MET A 12 7.64 -17.51 0.14
N ILE A 13 8.61 -16.60 0.01
CA ILE A 13 9.30 -16.03 1.16
C ILE A 13 8.31 -15.27 2.03
N LEU A 14 7.50 -14.38 1.46
CA LEU A 14 6.49 -13.60 2.19
C LEU A 14 5.49 -14.51 2.92
N ALA A 15 5.02 -15.58 2.26
CA ALA A 15 4.12 -16.55 2.88
C ALA A 15 4.71 -17.13 4.17
N ASN A 16 5.98 -17.56 4.11
CA ASN A 16 6.65 -18.17 5.26
C ASN A 16 6.97 -17.16 6.37
N VAL A 17 7.55 -16.01 6.03
CA VAL A 17 7.99 -15.02 7.04
C VAL A 17 6.87 -14.15 7.58
N GLY A 18 5.77 -14.04 6.83
CA GLY A 18 4.59 -13.27 7.22
C GLY A 18 3.44 -14.12 7.76
N ASP A 19 3.67 -15.42 7.95
CA ASP A 19 2.69 -16.42 8.43
C ASP A 19 1.33 -16.30 7.71
N MET A 20 1.37 -16.36 6.38
CA MET A 20 0.20 -16.26 5.52
C MET A 20 0.22 -17.33 4.44
N ASN A 21 -0.93 -17.66 3.87
CA ASN A 21 -0.97 -18.68 2.84
C ASN A 21 -0.36 -18.18 1.52
N LYS A 22 0.00 -19.14 0.64
CA LYS A 22 0.68 -18.85 -0.63
C LYS A 22 -0.15 -17.96 -1.56
N ASP A 23 -1.48 -18.07 -1.50
CA ASP A 23 -2.38 -17.32 -2.37
C ASP A 23 -2.47 -15.86 -1.94
N GLU A 24 -2.60 -15.60 -0.64
CA GLU A 24 -2.56 -14.27 -0.04
C GLU A 24 -1.23 -13.57 -0.33
N ALA A 25 -0.12 -14.26 -0.09
CA ALA A 25 1.21 -13.71 -0.39
C ALA A 25 1.34 -13.39 -1.89
N THR A 26 0.85 -14.26 -2.77
CA THR A 26 0.88 -14.05 -4.22
C THR A 26 0.02 -12.85 -4.63
N LYS A 27 -1.16 -12.69 -4.06
CA LYS A 27 -2.03 -11.52 -4.31
C LYS A 27 -1.40 -10.22 -3.82
N ALA A 28 -0.80 -10.23 -2.64
CA ALA A 28 -0.09 -9.07 -2.10
C ALA A 28 1.08 -8.66 -2.99
N VAL A 29 1.95 -9.61 -3.37
CA VAL A 29 3.07 -9.36 -4.30
C VAL A 29 2.56 -8.85 -5.65
N ASN A 30 1.50 -9.43 -6.20
CA ASN A 30 0.92 -8.97 -7.46
C ASN A 30 0.37 -7.55 -7.35
N THR A 31 -0.25 -7.18 -6.22
CA THR A 31 -0.73 -5.82 -5.98
C THR A 31 0.44 -4.84 -5.95
N LEU A 32 1.53 -5.18 -5.25
CA LEU A 32 2.75 -4.39 -5.22
C LEU A 32 3.37 -4.19 -6.61
N VAL A 33 3.51 -5.26 -7.39
CA VAL A 33 4.14 -5.20 -8.72
C VAL A 33 3.25 -4.45 -9.72
N LYS A 34 1.96 -4.80 -9.78
CA LYS A 34 1.06 -4.28 -10.81
C LYS A 34 0.52 -2.91 -10.47
N ALA A 35 0.06 -2.72 -9.23
CA ALA A 35 -0.65 -1.51 -8.87
C ALA A 35 0.31 -0.37 -8.52
N PHE A 36 1.40 -0.66 -7.80
CA PHE A 36 2.42 0.32 -7.44
C PHE A 36 3.58 0.41 -8.44
N GLY A 37 3.50 -0.32 -9.57
CA GLY A 37 4.51 -0.26 -10.63
C GLY A 37 5.91 -0.71 -10.21
N ILE A 38 6.02 -1.56 -9.18
CA ILE A 38 7.31 -2.05 -8.70
C ILE A 38 7.97 -2.91 -9.77
N THR A 39 9.19 -2.56 -10.15
CA THR A 39 10.02 -3.38 -11.03
C THR A 39 10.79 -4.39 -10.18
N PRO A 40 10.45 -5.71 -10.21
CA PRO A 40 10.89 -6.65 -9.17
C PRO A 40 12.39 -6.80 -8.98
N LEU A 41 13.16 -6.61 -10.07
CA LEU A 41 14.61 -6.75 -10.10
C LEU A 41 15.35 -5.42 -10.19
N ALA A 42 14.64 -4.29 -10.22
CA ALA A 42 15.28 -2.98 -10.23
C ALA A 42 16.04 -2.79 -8.92
N LYS A 43 17.36 -2.56 -9.04
CA LYS A 43 18.25 -2.36 -7.91
C LYS A 43 18.04 -0.97 -7.32
N ILE A 44 18.01 -0.88 -6.01
CA ILE A 44 17.98 0.36 -5.25
C ILE A 44 19.02 0.30 -4.14
N LYS A 45 19.49 1.47 -3.73
CA LYS A 45 20.40 1.62 -2.59
C LYS A 45 19.59 2.12 -1.40
N ARG A 46 19.62 1.39 -0.30
CA ARG A 46 19.01 1.80 0.98
C ARG A 46 20.08 2.10 2.00
N GLY A 47 20.03 3.29 2.60
CA GLY A 47 20.79 3.60 3.81
C GLY A 47 20.06 3.03 5.03
N ILE A 48 20.73 2.16 5.77
CA ILE A 48 20.27 1.64 7.06
C ILE A 48 21.38 1.91 8.08
N LYS A 49 21.14 2.81 9.04
CA LYS A 49 22.09 3.15 10.11
C LYS A 49 23.52 3.44 9.60
N GLY A 50 23.64 4.25 8.55
CA GLY A 50 24.94 4.63 7.96
C GLY A 50 25.55 3.61 6.99
N ILE A 51 24.94 2.44 6.81
CA ILE A 51 25.38 1.42 5.84
C ILE A 51 24.49 1.49 4.61
N VAL A 52 25.09 1.65 3.43
CA VAL A 52 24.37 1.56 2.15
C VAL A 52 24.31 0.11 1.70
N LYS A 53 23.12 -0.46 1.65
CA LYS A 53 22.88 -1.82 1.14
C LYS A 53 22.17 -1.76 -0.20
N GLU A 54 22.65 -2.54 -1.16
CA GLU A 54 21.94 -2.78 -2.41
C GLU A 54 20.83 -3.82 -2.19
N THR A 55 19.63 -3.52 -2.66
CA THR A 55 18.47 -4.42 -2.65
C THR A 55 17.65 -4.23 -3.92
N THR A 56 16.55 -4.96 -4.10
CA THR A 56 15.61 -4.72 -5.21
C THR A 56 14.36 -4.01 -4.70
N GLN A 57 13.62 -3.35 -5.60
CA GLN A 57 12.37 -2.68 -5.22
C GLN A 57 11.33 -3.65 -4.63
N LEU A 58 11.23 -4.88 -5.12
CA LEU A 58 10.30 -5.85 -4.54
C LEU A 58 10.75 -6.30 -3.15
N ASP A 59 12.05 -6.56 -2.96
CA ASP A 59 12.60 -6.90 -1.65
C ASP A 59 12.37 -5.79 -0.64
N ASP A 60 12.52 -4.55 -1.08
CA ASP A 60 12.27 -3.35 -0.29
C ASP A 60 10.84 -3.28 0.26
N ALA A 61 9.85 -3.51 -0.61
CA ALA A 61 8.45 -3.48 -0.25
C ALA A 61 8.07 -4.64 0.70
N LEU A 62 8.59 -5.84 0.45
CA LEU A 62 8.33 -7.01 1.31
C LEU A 62 9.01 -6.90 2.67
N ASN A 63 10.24 -6.37 2.70
CA ASN A 63 10.92 -6.08 3.96
C ASN A 63 10.16 -5.04 4.77
N LYS A 64 9.51 -4.05 4.13
CA LYS A 64 8.62 -3.10 4.81
C LYS A 64 7.40 -3.79 5.41
N ILE A 65 6.73 -4.69 4.68
CA ILE A 65 5.62 -5.49 5.23
C ILE A 65 6.05 -6.23 6.50
N ASN A 66 7.19 -6.94 6.43
CA ASN A 66 7.71 -7.70 7.56
C ASN A 66 8.15 -6.80 8.73
N TYR A 67 8.78 -5.68 8.42
CA TYR A 67 9.18 -4.72 9.44
C TYR A 67 7.97 -4.18 10.19
N LEU A 68 6.91 -3.78 9.47
CA LEU A 68 5.69 -3.28 10.09
C LEU A 68 5.01 -4.37 10.93
N GLY A 69 4.93 -5.59 10.40
CA GLY A 69 4.40 -6.76 11.09
C GLY A 69 5.09 -7.08 12.42
N ASN A 70 6.39 -6.83 12.49
CA ASN A 70 7.21 -7.15 13.66
C ASN A 70 7.32 -6.01 14.69
N ASN A 71 6.97 -4.77 14.32
CA ASN A 71 7.25 -3.59 15.15
C ASN A 71 5.99 -2.79 15.53
N TYR A 72 4.82 -3.11 14.98
CA TYR A 72 3.57 -2.38 15.24
C TYR A 72 2.41 -3.34 15.53
N ALA A 73 1.29 -2.80 15.99
CA ALA A 73 0.06 -3.55 16.28
C ALA A 73 -0.70 -3.98 15.02
N ILE A 74 -0.02 -4.67 14.10
CA ILE A 74 -0.56 -5.28 12.88
C ILE A 74 0.38 -6.42 12.47
N SER A 75 -0.14 -7.54 11.97
CA SER A 75 0.71 -8.61 11.44
C SER A 75 1.18 -8.33 10.01
N SER A 76 2.25 -8.98 9.55
CA SER A 76 2.67 -8.95 8.15
C SER A 76 1.54 -9.39 7.20
N ALA A 77 0.81 -10.45 7.58
CA ALA A 77 -0.40 -10.90 6.89
C ALA A 77 -1.48 -9.81 6.85
N GLY A 78 -1.69 -9.09 7.97
CA GLY A 78 -2.63 -7.98 8.05
C GLY A 78 -2.26 -6.82 7.12
N VAL A 79 -1.00 -6.40 7.10
CA VAL A 79 -0.53 -5.37 6.16
C VAL A 79 -0.76 -5.83 4.71
N ALA A 80 -0.42 -7.08 4.41
CA ALA A 80 -0.62 -7.67 3.09
C ALA A 80 -2.11 -7.73 2.70
N GLU A 81 -3.00 -8.08 3.62
CA GLU A 81 -4.45 -8.08 3.42
C GLU A 81 -4.98 -6.67 3.15
N ALA A 82 -4.58 -5.69 3.96
CA ALA A 82 -5.01 -4.31 3.78
C ALA A 82 -4.54 -3.72 2.45
N ILE A 83 -3.30 -4.02 2.03
CA ILE A 83 -2.77 -3.65 0.71
C ILE A 83 -3.56 -4.32 -0.41
N GLN A 84 -3.96 -5.58 -0.28
CA GLN A 84 -4.81 -6.23 -1.29
C GLN A 84 -6.19 -5.57 -1.43
N ASN A 85 -6.76 -5.08 -0.32
CA ASN A 85 -8.10 -4.49 -0.30
C ASN A 85 -8.13 -3.04 -0.80
N GLY A 86 -7.07 -2.25 -0.57
CA GLY A 86 -7.06 -0.82 -0.88
C GLY A 86 -5.86 -0.29 -1.67
N GLY A 87 -4.77 -1.06 -1.76
CA GLY A 87 -3.50 -0.61 -2.32
C GLY A 87 -3.60 -0.13 -3.77
N SER A 88 -4.37 -0.82 -4.62
CA SER A 88 -4.53 -0.37 -6.01
C SER A 88 -5.23 0.98 -6.14
N VAL A 89 -6.20 1.24 -5.27
CA VAL A 89 -6.90 2.54 -5.27
C VAL A 89 -5.98 3.63 -4.73
N LEU A 90 -5.28 3.36 -3.63
CA LEU A 90 -4.31 4.30 -3.07
C LEU A 90 -3.22 4.67 -4.10
N SER A 91 -2.69 3.67 -4.82
CA SER A 91 -1.72 3.90 -5.89
C SER A 91 -2.29 4.75 -7.03
N ASN A 92 -3.53 4.48 -7.47
CA ASN A 92 -4.20 5.29 -8.49
C ASN A 92 -4.38 6.76 -8.08
N TYR A 93 -4.46 7.04 -6.78
CA TYR A 93 -4.49 8.39 -6.22
C TYR A 93 -3.10 8.93 -5.88
N GLY A 94 -2.04 8.29 -6.36
CA GLY A 94 -0.65 8.76 -6.24
C GLY A 94 0.02 8.48 -4.90
N ILE A 95 -0.61 7.70 -4.03
CA ILE A 95 -0.03 7.34 -2.73
C ILE A 95 0.97 6.21 -2.95
N SER A 96 2.22 6.38 -2.49
CA SER A 96 3.26 5.37 -2.64
C SER A 96 2.93 4.10 -1.84
N TYR A 97 3.56 2.96 -2.18
CA TYR A 97 3.36 1.73 -1.38
C TYR A 97 3.83 1.91 0.06
N ALA A 98 4.90 2.69 0.28
CA ALA A 98 5.45 2.95 1.60
C ALA A 98 4.49 3.78 2.45
N ASP A 99 3.91 4.83 1.87
CA ASP A 99 2.94 5.70 2.55
C ASP A 99 1.63 4.95 2.78
N SER A 100 1.17 4.16 1.79
CA SER A 100 0.00 3.31 1.93
C SER A 100 0.14 2.35 3.12
N MET A 101 1.30 1.69 3.25
CA MET A 101 1.57 0.81 4.39
C MET A 101 1.63 1.57 5.72
N GLY A 102 2.21 2.78 5.74
CA GLY A 102 2.21 3.64 6.92
C GLY A 102 0.80 4.04 7.37
N LEU A 103 -0.06 4.45 6.42
CA LEU A 103 -1.47 4.75 6.66
C LEU A 103 -2.23 3.53 7.18
N ILE A 104 -1.98 2.35 6.59
CA ILE A 104 -2.57 1.09 7.03
C ILE A 104 -2.17 0.79 8.48
N THR A 105 -0.88 0.86 8.80
CA THR A 105 -0.39 0.58 10.15
C THR A 105 -0.99 1.55 11.18
N ALA A 106 -0.99 2.85 10.86
CA ALA A 106 -1.56 3.87 11.74
C ALA A 106 -3.07 3.70 11.94
N ALA A 107 -3.82 3.42 10.87
CA ALA A 107 -5.25 3.20 10.96
C ALA A 107 -5.61 1.87 11.65
N ASN A 108 -4.74 0.86 11.57
CA ASN A 108 -4.99 -0.42 12.22
C ASN A 108 -4.79 -0.38 13.74
N GLU A 109 -3.95 0.50 14.26
CA GLU A 109 -3.72 0.64 15.70
C GLU A 109 -5.03 0.78 16.51
N PRO A 110 -5.95 1.70 16.16
CA PRO A 110 -7.25 1.78 16.81
C PRO A 110 -8.30 0.77 16.28
N LEU A 111 -8.21 0.32 15.02
CA LEU A 111 -9.28 -0.47 14.39
C LEU A 111 -9.10 -2.00 14.52
N GLN A 112 -7.86 -2.45 14.69
CA GLN A 112 -7.45 -3.85 14.81
C GLN A 112 -8.10 -4.81 13.80
N ASN A 113 -8.39 -4.31 12.59
CA ASN A 113 -9.03 -5.07 11.51
C ASN A 113 -8.45 -4.63 10.16
N PRO A 114 -7.40 -5.31 9.66
CA PRO A 114 -6.68 -4.88 8.47
C PRO A 114 -7.55 -4.84 7.21
N LYS A 115 -8.47 -5.80 7.05
CA LYS A 115 -9.47 -5.77 5.98
C LYS A 115 -10.34 -4.51 6.00
N LYS A 116 -10.88 -4.14 7.17
CA LYS A 116 -11.69 -2.92 7.31
C LYS A 116 -10.84 -1.67 7.07
N VAL A 117 -9.59 -1.65 7.54
CA VAL A 117 -8.64 -0.56 7.29
C VAL A 117 -8.41 -0.37 5.79
N GLY A 118 -8.04 -1.44 5.07
CA GLY A 118 -7.79 -1.36 3.62
C GLY A 118 -9.02 -0.90 2.83
N ASN A 119 -10.21 -1.42 3.16
CA ASN A 119 -11.46 -1.00 2.53
C ASN A 119 -11.86 0.43 2.91
N GLY A 120 -11.63 0.85 4.15
CA GLY A 120 -11.89 2.21 4.62
C GLY A 120 -11.00 3.24 3.93
N LEU A 121 -9.69 2.97 3.84
CA LEU A 121 -8.74 3.82 3.12
C LEU A 121 -9.08 3.92 1.63
N LYS A 122 -9.49 2.81 1.01
CA LYS A 122 -10.04 2.81 -0.36
C LYS A 122 -11.25 3.74 -0.48
N SER A 123 -12.22 3.64 0.43
CA SER A 123 -13.40 4.50 0.42
C SER A 123 -13.03 5.97 0.61
N ILE A 124 -12.12 6.29 1.52
CA ILE A 124 -11.64 7.67 1.72
C ILE A 124 -10.99 8.21 0.44
N ALA A 125 -10.09 7.43 -0.17
CA ALA A 125 -9.38 7.83 -1.39
C ALA A 125 -10.33 8.09 -2.57
N ILE A 126 -11.36 7.25 -2.74
CA ILE A 126 -12.38 7.44 -3.79
C ILE A 126 -13.22 8.69 -3.54
N ASN A 127 -13.64 8.92 -2.30
CA ASN A 127 -14.65 9.93 -2.02
C ASN A 127 -14.04 11.33 -1.83
N LEU A 128 -12.86 11.46 -1.24
CA LEU A 128 -12.28 12.77 -0.91
C LEU A 128 -12.19 13.74 -2.11
N PRO A 129 -11.73 13.31 -3.31
CA PRO A 129 -11.72 14.19 -4.49
C PRO A 129 -13.10 14.57 -4.99
N VAL A 130 -14.08 13.67 -4.88
CA VAL A 130 -15.47 13.93 -5.28
C VAL A 130 -16.07 15.02 -4.40
N TRP A 131 -15.89 14.94 -3.08
CA TRP A 131 -16.33 15.97 -2.13
C TRP A 131 -15.71 17.33 -2.43
N LEU A 132 -14.41 17.38 -2.74
CA LEU A 132 -13.73 18.62 -3.11
C LEU A 132 -14.30 19.24 -4.40
N GLN A 133 -14.71 18.43 -5.37
CA GLN A 133 -15.36 18.93 -6.59
C GLN A 133 -16.77 19.46 -6.30
N VAL A 134 -17.56 18.78 -5.48
CA VAL A 134 -18.89 19.24 -5.05
C VAL A 134 -18.78 20.60 -4.35
N LEU A 135 -17.86 20.73 -3.38
CA LEU A 135 -17.64 22.00 -2.67
C LEU A 135 -17.22 23.15 -3.61
N LYS A 136 -16.40 22.87 -4.63
CA LYS A 136 -16.02 23.87 -5.64
C LYS A 136 -17.22 24.30 -6.50
N MET A 137 -18.09 23.36 -6.88
CA MET A 137 -19.30 23.65 -7.66
C MET A 137 -20.33 24.45 -6.85
N GLU A 138 -20.54 24.09 -5.58
CA GLU A 138 -21.41 24.83 -4.67
C GLU A 138 -20.91 26.26 -4.49
N ASN A 139 -19.62 26.45 -4.19
CA ASN A 139 -19.04 27.76 -3.98
C ASN A 139 -19.11 28.64 -5.25
N TYR A 140 -18.88 28.04 -6.43
CA TYR A 140 -19.04 28.73 -7.71
C TYR A 140 -20.50 29.15 -8.00
N SER A 141 -21.47 28.32 -7.59
CA SER A 141 -22.90 28.62 -7.75
C SER A 141 -23.37 29.74 -6.82
N LEU A 142 -22.86 29.78 -5.59
CA LEU A 142 -23.12 30.84 -4.62
C LEU A 142 -22.55 32.19 -5.09
N ILE A 143 -21.35 32.20 -5.67
CA ILE A 143 -20.74 33.42 -6.24
C ILE A 143 -21.56 33.96 -7.42
N LYS A 144 -22.15 33.09 -8.26
CA LYS A 144 -23.01 33.53 -9.37
C LYS A 144 -24.35 34.10 -8.91
N GLN A 145 -24.92 33.59 -7.81
CA GLN A 145 -26.16 34.13 -7.24
C GLN A 145 -25.97 35.46 -6.50
N GLN A 146 -24.74 35.82 -6.14
CA GLN A 146 -24.40 37.07 -5.46
C GLN A 146 -23.91 38.19 -6.39
N LYS A 147 -23.77 37.95 -7.71
CA LYS A 147 -23.53 39.04 -8.67
C LYS A 147 -24.86 39.73 -9.00
N PRO A 148 -24.96 41.07 -8.85
CA PRO A 148 -26.17 41.82 -9.18
C PRO A 148 -26.52 41.77 -10.66
#